data_AF-A0A7K3H8Z7-F1
#
_entry.id   AF-A0A7K3H8Z7-F1
#
_cell.length_a   1.000
_cell.length_b   1.000
_cell.length_c   1.000
_cell.angle_alpha   90.00
_cell.angle_beta   90.00
_cell.angle_gamma   90.00
#
_symmetry.space_group_name_H-M   'P 1'
#
loop_
_entity.id
_entity.type
_entity.pdbx_description
1 polymer ?
#
loop_
_entity_poly.entity_id
_entity_poly.type
_entity_poly.pdbx_seq_one_letter_code
_entity_poly.pdbx_strand_id
1 'polypeptide(L)'
;LPVRELARATVGVCSLAAAELLAARNASPLPEVRVHEGAVATAFVSERHLRIDGRAPVSFAPLSGFWRAADGWVRTHANYPHHRARLLAALGIGDTADDG
;
A
#
# COMPACT_ATOMS: atom_id res chain seq x y z
N LEU A 1 15.96 7.61 2.63
CA LEU A 1 14.89 8.44 3.24
C LEU A 1 14.54 7.87 4.62
N PRO A 2 14.21 8.71 5.63
CA PRO A 2 13.92 8.27 7.01
C PRO A 2 12.50 7.69 7.16
N VAL A 3 12.17 6.67 6.36
CA VAL A 3 10.82 6.09 6.28
C VAL A 3 10.33 5.59 7.64
N ARG A 4 11.22 4.95 8.42
CA ARG A 4 10.90 4.42 9.75
C ARG A 4 10.47 5.50 10.74
N GLU A 5 11.17 6.62 10.75
CA GLU A 5 10.87 7.72 11.69
C GLU A 5 9.54 8.38 11.33
N LEU A 6 9.33 8.66 10.04
CA LEU A 6 8.07 9.22 9.55
C LEU A 6 6.89 8.29 9.84
N ALA A 7 7.05 6.99 9.61
CA ALA A 7 6.03 5.99 9.93
C ALA A 7 5.65 5.99 11.42
N ARG A 8 6.65 5.95 12.30
CA ARG A 8 6.44 5.98 13.76
C ARG A 8 5.76 7.26 14.22
N ALA A 9 6.22 8.42 13.73
CA ALA A 9 5.65 9.71 14.08
C ALA A 9 4.19 9.82 13.64
N THR A 10 3.88 9.37 12.41
CA THR A 10 2.53 9.39 11.86
C THR A 10 1.59 8.52 12.69
N VAL A 11 1.98 7.29 13.02
CA VAL A 11 1.18 6.39 13.85
C VAL A 11 0.98 6.97 15.25
N GLY A 12 2.02 7.56 15.85
CA GLY A 12 1.93 8.21 17.16
C GLY A 12 0.94 9.38 17.19
N VAL A 13 1.05 10.31 16.24
CA VAL A 13 0.16 11.48 16.16
C VAL A 13 -1.29 11.06 15.88
N CYS A 14 -1.52 10.13 14.95
CA CYS A 14 -2.87 9.63 14.69
C CYS A 14 -3.47 8.91 15.90
N SER A 15 -2.66 8.15 16.65
CA SER A 15 -3.12 7.46 17.86
C SER A 15 -3.45 8.43 19.00
N LEU A 16 -2.67 9.50 19.16
CA LEU A 16 -2.94 10.57 20.12
C LEU A 16 -4.24 11.30 19.76
N ALA A 17 -4.42 11.71 18.50
CA ALA A 17 -5.65 12.37 18.06
C ALA A 17 -6.90 11.48 18.29
N ALA A 18 -6.77 10.17 18.09
CA ALA A 18 -7.84 9.22 18.38
C ALA A 18 -8.14 9.12 19.89
N ALA A 19 -7.11 9.13 20.74
CA ALA A 19 -7.26 9.15 22.20
C ALA A 19 -7.92 10.44 22.70
N GLU A 20 -7.52 11.59 22.17
CA GLU A 20 -8.12 12.90 22.48
C GLU A 20 -9.59 12.94 22.08
N LEU A 21 -9.93 12.45 20.89
CA LEU A 21 -11.32 12.36 20.41
C LEU A 21 -12.16 11.44 21.30
N LEU A 22 -11.61 10.30 21.72
CA LEU A 22 -12.28 9.37 22.63
C LEU A 22 -12.55 10.00 23.99
N ALA A 23 -11.55 10.66 24.57
CA ALA A 23 -11.65 11.36 25.84
C ALA A 23 -12.72 12.47 25.80
N ALA A 24 -12.71 13.28 24.74
CA ALA A 24 -13.69 14.35 24.54
C ALA A 24 -15.12 13.81 24.40
N ARG A 25 -15.32 12.71 23.66
CA ARG A 25 -16.66 12.10 23.47
C ARG A 25 -17.24 11.48 24.73
N ASN A 26 -16.38 10.93 25.59
CA ASN A 26 -16.81 10.18 26.77
C ASN A 26 -16.71 10.97 28.07
N ALA A 27 -16.27 12.24 28.02
CA ALA A 27 -15.91 13.03 29.19
C ALA A 27 -14.98 12.27 30.14
N SER A 28 -14.01 11.53 29.57
CA SER A 28 -13.06 10.71 30.31
C SER A 28 -11.65 11.30 30.26
N PRO A 29 -10.76 10.94 31.18
CA PRO A 29 -9.33 11.28 31.06
C PRO A 29 -8.74 10.77 29.73
N LEU A 30 -7.69 11.45 29.26
CA LEU A 30 -6.92 11.03 28.09
C LEU A 30 -6.22 9.69 28.40
N PRO A 31 -6.50 8.61 27.64
CA PRO A 31 -5.80 7.35 27.83
C PRO A 31 -4.34 7.44 27.35
N GLU A 32 -3.46 6.66 27.97
CA GLU A 32 -2.08 6.54 27.52
C GLU A 32 -2.00 5.92 26.12
N VAL A 33 -1.17 6.50 25.25
CA VAL A 33 -0.90 5.99 23.91
C VAL A 33 0.50 5.37 23.86
N ARG A 34 0.58 4.11 23.46
CA ARG A 34 1.85 3.39 23.25
C ARG A 34 1.95 2.93 21.80
N VAL A 35 3.06 3.26 21.14
CA VAL A 35 3.36 2.81 19.77
C VAL A 35 4.48 1.79 19.80
N HIS A 36 4.20 0.59 19.31
CA HIS A 36 5.20 -0.47 19.20
C HIS A 36 5.85 -0.43 17.82
N GLU A 37 7.17 -0.25 17.76
CA GLU A 37 7.89 -0.15 16.48
C GLU A 37 7.74 -1.42 15.61
N GLY A 38 7.70 -2.60 16.23
CA GLY A 38 7.46 -3.85 15.51
C GLY A 38 6.07 -3.89 14.86
N ALA A 39 5.04 -3.37 15.53
CA ALA A 39 3.70 -3.29 14.96
C ALA A 39 3.62 -2.30 13.80
N VAL A 40 4.31 -1.14 13.92
CA VAL A 40 4.43 -0.17 12.83
C VAL A 40 5.12 -0.80 11.62
N ALA A 41 6.26 -1.48 11.84
CA ALA A 41 6.98 -2.15 10.77
C ALA A 41 6.12 -3.20 10.06
N THR A 42 5.43 -4.08 10.82
CA THR A 42 4.54 -5.10 10.28
C THR A 42 3.37 -4.49 9.50
N ALA A 43 2.79 -3.39 9.97
CA ALA A 43 1.71 -2.70 9.26
C ALA A 43 2.17 -2.16 7.90
N PHE A 44 3.41 -1.65 7.80
CA PHE A 44 3.97 -1.13 6.54
C PHE A 44 4.35 -2.21 5.52
N VAL A 45 4.38 -3.49 5.93
CA VAL A 45 4.58 -4.65 5.05
C VAL A 45 3.42 -5.64 5.14
N SER A 46 2.25 -5.19 5.60
CA SER A 46 1.13 -6.07 5.92
C SER A 46 0.64 -6.88 4.72
N GLU A 47 0.82 -6.35 3.51
CA GLU A 47 0.46 -7.04 2.26
C GLU A 47 1.22 -8.37 2.10
N ARG A 48 2.44 -8.46 2.64
CA ARG A 48 3.27 -9.68 2.58
C ARG A 48 2.80 -10.76 3.56
N HIS A 49 2.07 -10.35 4.59
CA HIS A 49 1.54 -11.23 5.62
C HIS A 49 0.09 -11.64 5.36
N LEU A 50 -0.59 -10.98 4.41
CA LEU A 50 -1.97 -11.27 4.06
C LEU A 50 -2.13 -12.68 3.48
N ARG A 51 -3.15 -13.39 3.96
CA ARG A 51 -3.61 -14.68 3.42
C ARG A 51 -5.11 -14.62 3.19
N ILE A 52 -5.57 -15.06 2.02
CA ILE A 52 -6.98 -15.21 1.68
C ILE A 52 -7.20 -16.70 1.43
N ASP A 53 -8.06 -17.34 2.23
CA ASP A 53 -8.24 -18.80 2.24
C ASP A 53 -6.91 -19.57 2.30
N GLY A 54 -5.99 -19.10 3.16
CA GLY A 54 -4.64 -19.67 3.33
C GLY A 54 -3.62 -19.33 2.24
N ARG A 55 -4.02 -18.67 1.15
CA ARG A 55 -3.16 -18.35 0.01
C ARG A 55 -2.63 -16.92 0.06
N ALA A 56 -1.36 -16.74 -0.27
CA ALA A 56 -0.78 -15.42 -0.44
C ALA A 56 -1.31 -14.79 -1.75
N PRO A 57 -1.76 -13.52 -1.74
CA PRO A 57 -2.20 -12.85 -2.95
C PRO A 57 -1.01 -12.52 -3.86
N VAL A 58 -1.26 -12.47 -5.17
CA VAL A 58 -0.32 -11.90 -6.13
C VAL A 58 -0.39 -10.38 -6.00
N SER A 59 0.72 -9.75 -5.60
CA SER A 59 0.76 -8.30 -5.34
C SER A 59 0.81 -7.45 -6.61
N PHE A 60 1.42 -7.96 -7.68
CA PHE A 60 1.54 -7.28 -8.96
C PHE A 60 1.38 -8.25 -10.12
N ALA A 61 0.48 -7.92 -11.06
CA ALA A 61 0.38 -8.60 -12.35
C ALA A 61 1.61 -8.30 -13.22
N PRO A 62 1.96 -9.15 -14.22
CA PRO A 62 3.16 -8.97 -15.04
C PRO A 62 3.29 -7.59 -15.68
N LEU A 63 2.18 -7.03 -16.17
CA LEU A 63 2.17 -5.69 -16.77
C LEU A 63 2.11 -4.54 -15.78
N SER A 64 2.18 -4.79 -14.47
CA SER A 64 2.29 -3.76 -13.44
C SER A 64 3.74 -3.62 -12.99
N GLY A 65 4.46 -2.65 -13.55
CA GLY A 65 5.90 -2.54 -13.32
C GLY A 65 6.47 -1.20 -13.73
N PHE A 66 7.80 -1.13 -13.76
CA PHE A 66 8.54 0.01 -14.27
C PHE A 66 9.15 -0.33 -15.63
N TRP A 67 8.89 0.53 -16.62
CA TRP A 67 9.26 0.33 -18.01
C TRP A 67 10.13 1.48 -18.46
N ARG A 68 11.20 1.18 -19.20
CA ARG A 68 12.03 2.21 -19.80
C ARG A 68 11.28 2.87 -20.97
N ALA A 69 11.27 4.19 -20.98
CA ALA A 69 10.73 5.03 -22.06
C ALA A 69 11.87 5.83 -22.71
N ALA A 70 11.55 6.60 -23.76
CA ALA A 70 12.54 7.40 -24.48
C ALA A 70 13.21 8.47 -23.61
N ASP A 71 12.47 9.02 -22.64
CA ASP A 71 12.86 10.15 -21.80
C ASP A 71 12.90 9.81 -20.30
N GLY A 72 12.74 8.53 -19.93
CA GLY A 72 12.76 8.13 -18.53
C GLY A 72 12.14 6.77 -18.27
N TRP A 73 11.34 6.68 -17.20
CA TRP A 73 10.67 5.48 -16.76
C TRP A 73 9.17 5.72 -16.56
N VAL A 74 8.35 4.78 -17.02
CA VAL A 74 6.91 4.77 -16.78
C VAL A 74 6.57 3.67 -15.80
N ARG A 75 5.75 3.96 -14.79
CA ARG A 75 5.18 2.95 -13.90
C ARG A 75 3.76 2.63 -14.33
N THR A 76 3.48 1.38 -14.67
CA THR A 76 2.15 0.92 -15.07
C THR A 76 1.40 0.27 -13.90
N HIS A 77 0.07 0.31 -13.98
CA HIS A 77 -0.81 -0.39 -13.06
C HIS A 77 -1.85 -1.18 -13.86
N ALA A 78 -1.64 -2.48 -13.97
CA ALA A 78 -2.41 -3.44 -14.75
C ALA A 78 -2.87 -4.66 -13.91
N ASN A 79 -3.06 -4.49 -12.59
CA ASN A 79 -3.45 -5.57 -11.69
C ASN A 79 -4.85 -6.13 -11.96
N TYR A 80 -5.69 -5.39 -12.69
CA TYR A 80 -7.05 -5.80 -13.05
C TYR A 80 -7.15 -6.04 -14.56
N PRO A 81 -7.97 -7.02 -15.01
CA PRO A 81 -8.13 -7.31 -16.43
C PRO A 81 -8.51 -6.09 -17.29
N HIS A 82 -9.37 -5.21 -16.77
CA HIS A 82 -9.75 -3.99 -17.48
C HIS A 82 -8.63 -2.94 -17.54
N HIS A 83 -7.74 -2.88 -16.53
CA HIS A 83 -6.55 -2.03 -16.59
C HIS A 83 -5.55 -2.55 -17.63
N ARG A 84 -5.32 -3.88 -17.67
CA ARG A 84 -4.52 -4.54 -18.69
C ARG A 84 -5.02 -4.19 -20.09
N ALA A 85 -6.30 -4.44 -20.37
CA ALA A 85 -6.88 -4.20 -21.68
C ALA A 85 -6.74 -2.74 -22.14
N ARG A 86 -6.94 -1.79 -21.21
CA ARG A 86 -6.76 -0.36 -21.50
C ARG A 86 -5.31 0.03 -21.74
N LEU A 87 -4.37 -0.54 -20.98
CA LEU A 87 -2.93 -0.31 -21.17
C LEU A 87 -2.48 -0.79 -22.56
N LEU A 88 -2.86 -2.01 -22.94
CA LEU A 88 -2.52 -2.59 -24.24
C LEU A 88 -3.12 -1.79 -25.40
N ALA A 89 -4.41 -1.44 -25.28
CA ALA A 89 -5.09 -0.61 -26.28
C ALA A 89 -4.44 0.77 -26.45
N ALA A 90 -4.04 1.42 -25.35
CA ALA A 90 -3.38 2.72 -25.39
C ALA A 90 -2.00 2.68 -26.07
N LEU A 91 -1.31 1.54 -26.00
CA LEU A 91 -0.02 1.30 -26.64
C LEU A 91 -0.15 0.69 -28.05
N GLY A 92 -1.35 0.40 -28.51
CA GLY A 92 -1.59 -0.28 -29.80
C GLY A 92 -1.07 -1.72 -29.83
N ILE A 93 -0.90 -2.37 -28.68
CA ILE A 93 -0.40 -3.74 -28.55
C ILE A 93 -1.60 -4.69 -28.53
N GLY A 94 -1.56 -5.75 -29.34
CA GLY A 94 -2.56 -6.81 -29.29
C GLY A 94 -2.50 -7.56 -27.96
N ASP A 95 -3.65 -7.98 -27.43
CA ASP A 95 -3.70 -8.83 -26.24
C ASP A 95 -3.33 -10.27 -26.61
N THR A 96 -2.05 -10.47 -26.93
CA THR A 96 -1.45 -11.80 -26.98
C THR A 96 -1.21 -12.21 -25.54
N ALA A 97 -1.75 -13.35 -25.13
CA ALA A 97 -1.71 -13.85 -23.75
C ALA A 97 -0.29 -14.19 -23.22
N ASP A 98 0.75 -13.68 -23.86
CA ASP A 98 2.15 -13.93 -23.53
C ASP A 98 2.72 -12.68 -22.85
N ASP A 99 2.86 -12.77 -21.54
CA ASP A 99 3.33 -11.69 -20.67
C ASP A 99 4.84 -11.74 -20.40
N GLY A 100 5.56 -12.60 -21.12
CA GLY A 100 7.02 -12.78 -21.04
C GLY A 100 7.45 -14.23 -21.03
#